data_AF-A0A1G9WL35-F1
#
_entry.id   AF-A0A1G9WL35-F1
#
_cell.length_a   1.000
_cell.length_b   1.000
_cell.length_c   1.000
_cell.angle_alpha   90.00
_cell.angle_beta   90.00
_cell.angle_gamma   90.00
#
_symmetry.space_group_name_H-M   'P 1'
#
loop_
_entity.id
_entity.type
_entity.pdbx_description
1 polymer ?
#
loop_
_entity_poly.entity_id
_entity_poly.type
_entity_poly.pdbx_seq_one_letter_code
_entity_poly.pdbx_strand_id
1 'polypeptide(L)'
;MAGQIKVNTAQVGEIATTIEGLNARLAEELKTSQKTLQNLSNSWDGEAAQATIASFDEFAAKFFQNYQDILDNYVRFLRTNVEQGYFETETANINLADAFK
;
A
#
# COMPACT_ATOMS: atom_id res chain seq x y z
N MET A 1 12.47 -10.22 32.27
CA MET A 1 11.38 -10.83 31.49
C MET A 1 10.72 -9.72 30.68
N ALA A 2 11.18 -9.52 29.44
CA ALA A 2 10.58 -8.55 28.55
C ALA A 2 9.12 -8.97 28.32
N GLY A 3 8.19 -8.07 28.64
CA GLY A 3 6.77 -8.35 28.60
C GLY A 3 6.39 -8.95 27.25
N GLN A 4 5.55 -9.99 27.27
CA GLN A 4 4.90 -10.49 26.06
C GLN A 4 4.22 -9.31 25.36
N ILE A 5 4.84 -8.80 24.31
CA ILE A 5 4.15 -7.95 23.36
C ILE A 5 3.22 -8.89 22.63
N LYS A 6 1.99 -9.06 23.15
CA LYS A 6 0.88 -9.61 22.38
C LYS A 6 0.57 -8.59 21.29
N VAL A 7 1.37 -8.59 20.22
CA VAL A 7 0.97 -7.92 19.00
C VAL A 7 -0.32 -8.61 18.57
N ASN A 8 -1.42 -7.86 18.54
CA ASN A 8 -2.68 -8.38 18.04
C ASN A 8 -2.53 -8.51 16.52
N THR A 9 -2.06 -9.66 16.06
CA THR A 9 -1.81 -9.96 14.66
C THR A 9 -3.04 -9.71 13.79
N ALA A 10 -4.25 -9.92 14.34
CA ALA A 10 -5.51 -9.59 13.68
C ALA A 10 -5.66 -8.08 13.43
N GLN A 11 -5.33 -7.22 14.41
CA GLN A 11 -5.35 -5.77 14.21
C GLN A 11 -4.33 -5.32 13.17
N VAL A 12 -3.18 -5.98 13.09
CA VAL A 12 -2.16 -5.66 12.08
C VAL A 12 -2.63 -6.07 10.68
N GLY A 13 -3.31 -7.21 10.56
CA GLY A 13 -3.98 -7.63 9.32
C GLY A 13 -5.08 -6.67 8.87
N GLU A 14 -5.89 -6.17 9.81
CA GLU A 14 -6.92 -5.16 9.53
C GLU A 14 -6.29 -3.83 9.05
N ILE A 15 -5.21 -3.39 9.70
CA ILE A 15 -4.46 -2.20 9.29
C ILE A 15 -3.86 -2.39 7.90
N ALA A 16 -3.24 -3.54 7.62
CA ALA A 16 -2.67 -3.86 6.32
C ALA A 16 -3.73 -3.84 5.21
N THR A 17 -4.90 -4.43 5.47
CA THR A 17 -6.06 -4.41 4.55
C THR A 17 -6.59 -2.99 4.34
N THR A 18 -6.61 -2.17 5.39
CA THR A 18 -7.02 -0.75 5.29
C THR A 18 -6.06 0.04 4.41
N ILE A 19 -4.74 -0.14 4.60
CA ILE A 19 -3.71 0.54 3.80
C ILE A 19 -3.79 0.11 2.34
N GLU A 20 -3.98 -1.17 2.07
CA GLU A 20 -4.19 -1.70 0.71
C GLU A 20 -5.39 -1.05 0.02
N GLY A 21 -6.52 -0.94 0.73
CA GLY A 21 -7.70 -0.24 0.22
C GLY A 21 -7.47 1.24 -0.06
N LEU A 22 -6.75 1.94 0.82
CA LEU A 22 -6.37 3.35 0.60
C LEU A 22 -5.42 3.51 -0.59
N ASN A 23 -4.48 2.57 -0.78
CA ASN A 23 -3.56 2.58 -1.91
C ASN A 23 -4.29 2.42 -3.24
N ALA A 24 -5.24 1.49 -3.31
CA ALA A 24 -6.07 1.29 -4.49
C ALA A 24 -6.89 2.53 -4.84
N ARG A 25 -7.50 3.18 -3.83
CA ARG A 25 -8.26 4.44 -4.02
C ARG A 25 -7.34 5.57 -4.50
N LEU A 26 -6.15 5.71 -3.93
CA LEU A 26 -5.18 6.70 -4.39
C LEU A 26 -4.82 6.49 -5.87
N ALA A 27 -4.55 5.25 -6.28
CA ALA A 27 -4.24 4.94 -7.67
C ALA A 27 -5.39 5.27 -8.62
N GLU A 28 -6.64 5.03 -8.19
CA GLU A 28 -7.84 5.37 -8.96
C GLU A 28 -8.04 6.89 -9.10
N GLU A 29 -7.91 7.65 -8.01
CA GLU A 29 -8.03 9.11 -8.02
C GLU A 29 -6.95 9.78 -8.89
N LEU A 30 -5.72 9.27 -8.83
CA LEU A 30 -4.61 9.75 -9.67
C LEU A 30 -4.88 9.51 -11.17
N LYS A 31 -5.34 8.30 -11.54
CA LYS A 31 -5.72 7.98 -12.93
C LYS A 31 -6.93 8.78 -13.40
N THR A 32 -7.91 8.99 -12.52
CA THR A 32 -9.10 9.81 -12.81
C THR A 32 -8.72 11.27 -13.05
N SER A 33 -7.77 11.80 -12.27
CA SER A 33 -7.22 13.14 -12.45
C SER A 33 -6.49 13.28 -13.80
N GLN A 34 -5.67 12.29 -14.17
CA GLN A 34 -5.01 12.25 -15.48
C GLN A 34 -6.03 12.29 -16.62
N LYS A 35 -7.06 11.45 -16.55
CA LYS A 35 -8.12 11.38 -17.55
C LYS A 35 -8.91 12.69 -17.64
N THR A 36 -9.17 13.33 -16.50
CA THR A 36 -9.85 14.63 -16.46
C THR A 36 -9.04 15.70 -17.16
N LEU A 37 -7.72 15.75 -16.95
CA LEU A 37 -6.83 16.68 -17.65
C LEU A 37 -6.75 16.39 -19.15
N GLN A 38 -6.69 15.12 -19.55
CA GLN A 38 -6.74 14.72 -20.96
C GLN A 38 -8.07 15.13 -21.59
N ASN A 39 -9.20 14.99 -20.89
CA ASN A 39 -10.50 15.43 -21.41
C ASN A 39 -10.60 16.96 -21.54
N LEU A 40 -9.89 17.70 -20.68
CA LEU A 40 -9.82 19.16 -20.71
C LEU A 40 -9.15 19.67 -21.99
N SER A 41 -8.28 18.88 -22.61
CA SER A 41 -7.69 19.21 -23.92
C SER A 41 -8.73 19.35 -25.03
N ASN A 42 -9.92 18.77 -24.87
CA ASN A 42 -10.99 18.86 -25.86
C ASN A 42 -11.68 20.24 -25.85
N SER A 43 -11.59 20.97 -24.75
CA SER A 43 -12.24 22.27 -24.56
C SER A 43 -11.24 23.41 -24.34
N TRP A 44 -10.01 23.10 -23.96
CA TRP A 44 -8.91 24.04 -23.80
C TRP A 44 -7.75 23.63 -24.72
N ASP A 45 -7.65 24.32 -25.86
CA ASP A 45 -6.60 24.12 -26.85
C ASP A 45 -5.61 25.30 -26.84
N GLY A 46 -4.34 25.00 -27.12
CA GLY A 46 -3.23 25.96 -27.11
C GLY A 46 -1.97 25.42 -26.44
N GLU A 47 -0.86 26.13 -26.64
CA GLU A 47 0.48 25.73 -26.16
C GLU A 47 0.53 25.55 -24.64
N ALA A 48 -0.18 26.38 -23.88
CA ALA A 48 -0.29 26.26 -22.43
C ALA A 48 -1.02 24.98 -21.97
N ALA A 49 -2.07 24.57 -22.70
CA ALA A 49 -2.82 23.36 -22.39
C ALA A 49 -1.95 22.11 -22.66
N GLN A 50 -1.26 22.08 -23.81
CA GLN A 50 -0.31 21.01 -24.15
C GLN A 50 0.83 20.88 -23.14
N ALA A 51 1.43 22.01 -22.73
CA ALA A 51 2.49 22.03 -21.73
C ALA A 51 2.01 21.50 -20.36
N THR A 52 0.77 21.83 -19.96
CA THR A 52 0.17 21.36 -18.70
C THR A 52 -0.07 19.87 -18.73
N ILE A 53 -0.65 19.35 -19.82
CA ILE A 53 -0.91 17.91 -20.00
C ILE A 53 0.41 17.14 -20.00
N ALA A 54 1.41 17.59 -20.76
CA ALA A 54 2.72 16.96 -20.80
C ALA A 54 3.40 16.92 -19.41
N SER A 55 3.33 18.02 -18.66
CA SER A 55 3.87 18.09 -17.29
C SER A 55 3.16 17.12 -16.35
N PHE A 56 1.84 16.97 -16.49
CA PHE A 56 1.08 16.04 -15.68
C PHE A 56 1.33 14.57 -16.05
N ASP A 57 1.46 14.27 -17.35
CA ASP A 57 1.81 12.92 -17.80
C ASP A 57 3.23 12.52 -17.34
N GLU A 58 4.18 13.46 -17.34
CA GLU A 58 5.51 13.25 -16.77
C GLU A 58 5.45 12.99 -15.26
N PHE A 59 4.62 13.76 -14.54
CA PHE A 59 4.36 13.52 -13.11
C PHE A 59 3.75 12.12 -12.89
N ALA A 60 2.75 11.75 -13.67
CA ALA A 60 2.08 10.46 -13.56
C ALA A 60 3.06 9.30 -13.78
N ALA A 61 3.88 9.39 -14.83
CA ALA A 61 4.89 8.39 -15.16
C ALA A 61 5.96 8.23 -14.06
N LYS A 62 6.32 9.32 -13.38
CA LYS A 62 7.33 9.29 -12.31
C LYS A 62 6.80 8.77 -10.98
N PHE A 63 5.58 9.13 -10.62
CA PHE A 63 5.15 9.03 -9.22
C PHE A 63 4.01 8.03 -8.98
N PHE A 64 3.11 7.79 -9.93
CA PHE A 64 1.92 6.96 -9.67
C PHE A 64 2.32 5.54 -9.24
N GLN A 65 3.20 4.90 -10.00
CA GLN A 65 3.69 3.57 -9.68
C GLN A 65 4.50 3.56 -8.38
N ASN A 66 5.34 4.57 -8.16
CA ASN A 66 6.19 4.64 -6.98
C ASN A 66 5.39 4.74 -5.68
N TYR A 67 4.33 5.55 -5.66
CA TYR A 67 3.43 5.64 -4.50
C TYR A 67 2.72 4.31 -4.25
N GLN A 68 2.26 3.65 -5.31
CA GLN A 68 1.64 2.35 -5.20
C GLN A 68 2.60 1.31 -4.62
N ASP A 69 3.82 1.24 -5.15
CA ASP A 69 4.84 0.28 -4.73
C ASP A 69 5.28 0.49 -3.29
N ILE A 70 5.44 1.74 -2.83
CA ILE A 70 5.85 2.04 -1.44
C ILE A 70 4.81 1.50 -0.46
N LEU A 71 3.53 1.76 -0.72
CA LEU A 71 2.43 1.34 0.15
C LEU A 71 2.24 -0.19 0.09
N ASP A 72 2.34 -0.80 -1.10
CA ASP A 72 2.26 -2.25 -1.26
C ASP A 72 3.43 -2.97 -0.55
N ASN A 73 4.64 -2.43 -0.62
CA ASN A 73 5.78 -2.96 0.11
C ASN A 73 5.59 -2.86 1.63
N TYR A 74 4.97 -1.79 2.11
CA TYR A 74 4.64 -1.65 3.53
C TYR A 74 3.56 -2.65 3.97
N VAL A 75 2.50 -2.83 3.17
CA VAL A 75 1.48 -3.87 3.41
C VAL A 75 2.09 -5.27 3.45
N ARG A 76 2.99 -5.59 2.49
CA ARG A 76 3.73 -6.86 2.48
C ARG A 76 4.58 -7.01 3.74
N PHE A 77 5.28 -5.97 4.15
CA PHE A 77 6.07 -5.99 5.38
C PHE A 77 5.19 -6.33 6.61
N LEU A 78 4.04 -5.67 6.75
CA LEU A 78 3.10 -5.94 7.84
C LEU A 78 2.60 -7.38 7.82
N ARG A 79 2.17 -7.89 6.67
CA ARG A 79 1.67 -9.28 6.54
C ARG A 79 2.76 -10.31 6.81
N THR A 80 3.92 -10.20 6.18
CA THR A 80 5.00 -11.20 6.30
C THR A 80 5.65 -11.20 7.69
N ASN A 81 5.96 -10.03 8.25
CA ASN A 81 6.74 -9.98 9.50
C ASN A 81 5.86 -10.10 10.74
N VAL A 82 4.60 -9.67 10.66
CA VAL A 82 3.75 -9.58 11.85
C VAL A 82 2.71 -10.69 11.91
N GLU A 83 2.07 -11.06 10.80
CA GLU A 83 1.12 -12.18 10.81
C GLU A 83 1.87 -13.53 10.77
N GLN A 84 2.84 -13.67 9.86
CA GLN A 84 3.55 -14.93 9.62
C GLN A 84 4.58 -15.25 10.72
N GLY A 85 5.45 -14.30 11.06
CA GLY A 85 6.49 -14.50 12.07
C GLY A 85 5.97 -14.77 13.49
N TYR A 86 4.79 -14.22 13.83
CA TYR A 86 4.15 -14.48 15.12
C TYR A 86 3.50 -15.87 15.16
N PHE A 87 2.80 -16.29 14.10
CA PHE A 87 2.18 -17.62 14.03
C PHE A 87 3.22 -18.75 14.09
N GLU A 88 4.35 -18.59 13.40
CA GLU A 88 5.46 -19.56 13.44
C GLU A 88 6.10 -19.65 14.84
N THR A 89 6.31 -18.51 15.49
CA THR A 89 6.90 -18.46 16.85
C THR A 89 5.95 -19.04 17.90
N GLU A 90 4.65 -18.74 17.80
CA GLU A 90 3.64 -19.26 18.72
C GLU A 90 3.42 -20.77 18.51
N THR A 91 3.37 -21.24 17.26
CA THR A 91 3.29 -22.67 16.93
C THR A 91 4.52 -23.43 17.44
N ALA A 92 5.73 -22.89 17.23
CA ALA A 92 6.96 -23.50 17.73
C ALA A 92 6.98 -23.59 19.27
N ASN A 93 6.53 -22.54 19.97
CA ASN A 93 6.46 -22.53 21.43
C ASN A 93 5.40 -23.51 21.97
N ILE A 94 4.24 -23.66 21.32
CA ILE A 94 3.22 -24.66 21.68
C ILE A 94 3.78 -26.07 21.49
N ASN A 95 4.38 -26.35 20.32
CA ASN A 95 4.97 -27.66 20.03
C ASN A 95 6.09 -28.02 21.01
N LEU A 96 6.94 -27.06 21.39
CA LEU A 96 7.97 -27.27 22.41
C LEU A 96 7.34 -27.50 23.79
N ALA A 97 6.35 -26.70 24.18
CA ALA A 97 5.67 -26.86 25.48
C ALA A 97 4.93 -28.20 25.61
N ASP A 98 4.32 -28.69 24.53
CA ASP A 98 3.71 -30.03 24.49
C ASP A 98 4.75 -31.15 24.46
N ALA A 99 5.95 -30.91 23.93
CA ALA A 99 7.07 -31.86 24.00
C ALA A 99 7.74 -31.94 25.39
N PHE A 100 7.50 -30.97 26.27
CA PHE A 100 7.97 -30.96 27.66
C PHE A 100 6.90 -31.41 28.68
N LYS A 101 5.71 -31.82 28.22
CA LYS A 101 4.69 -32.53 29.02
C LYS A 101 4.88 -34.04 28.95
#